data_AF-A0A2A5CZT2-F1
#
_entry.id   AF-A0A2A5CZT2-F1
#
_cell.length_a   1.000
_cell.length_b   1.000
_cell.length_c   1.000
_cell.angle_alpha   90.00
_cell.angle_beta   90.00
_cell.angle_gamma   90.00
#
_symmetry.space_group_name_H-M   'P 1'
#
loop_
_entity.id
_entity.type
_entity.pdbx_description
1 polymer ?
#
loop_
_entity_poly.entity_id
_entity_poly.type
_entity_poly.pdbx_seq_one_letter_code
_entity_poly.pdbx_strand_id
1 'polypeptide(L)'
;MLSHLVSRYQNNQARFSKSEVVLSVVLVLVLVLVALPFFTRMLENIERTALQQIVRQLNAAAKMKMAEYVALDKLQRLPEQMRINPVNWLDIRDLGGWDRYKGEVEIVELVDFEQLGEQSWVFDKTTGRLIYKLAYPELLINEDPINNRIQFRVRMDYVDFDVKGKFDTKTDTITGLFVEAVYPYHWVKFDDR
;
A
#
# COMPACT_ATOMS: atom_id res chain seq x y z
N MET A 1 47.39 -34.84 28.30
CA MET A 1 46.00 -35.35 28.35
C MET A 1 44.98 -34.46 27.60
N LEU A 2 45.40 -33.40 26.89
CA LEU A 2 44.50 -32.53 26.09
C LEU A 2 44.76 -32.58 24.56
N SER A 3 45.73 -33.37 24.08
CA SER A 3 46.05 -33.49 22.64
C SER A 3 45.21 -34.53 21.90
N HIS A 4 44.62 -35.50 22.61
CA HIS A 4 43.80 -36.56 21.99
C HIS A 4 42.32 -36.16 21.77
N LEU A 5 41.86 -35.05 22.36
CA LEU A 5 40.48 -34.56 22.18
C LEU A 5 40.35 -33.64 20.95
N VAL A 6 41.42 -32.97 20.51
CA VAL A 6 41.39 -32.11 19.32
C VAL A 6 41.48 -32.93 18.02
N SER A 7 42.08 -34.13 18.06
CA SER A 7 42.30 -34.98 16.88
C SER A 7 41.05 -35.70 16.35
N ARG A 8 39.92 -35.69 17.08
CA ARG A 8 38.68 -36.38 16.63
C ARG A 8 37.72 -35.49 15.84
N TYR A 9 38.01 -34.19 15.71
CA TYR A 9 37.18 -33.28 14.91
C TYR A 9 37.61 -33.19 13.43
N GLN A 10 38.77 -33.75 13.06
CA GLN A 10 39.34 -33.61 11.71
C GLN A 10 39.13 -34.81 10.77
N ASN A 11 38.53 -35.91 11.23
CA ASN A 11 38.42 -37.15 10.44
C ASN A 11 37.07 -37.42 9.77
N ASN A 12 36.14 -36.46 9.78
CA ASN A 12 34.92 -36.50 8.95
C ASN A 12 34.95 -35.44 7.84
N GLN A 13 36.07 -35.34 7.14
CA GLN A 13 36.08 -34.78 5.77
C GLN A 13 35.43 -35.83 4.88
N ALA A 14 34.09 -35.89 4.89
CA ALA A 14 33.32 -36.69 3.94
C ALA A 14 33.75 -36.27 2.53
N ARG A 15 34.48 -37.14 1.83
CA ARG A 15 34.76 -36.99 0.41
C ARG A 15 33.43 -37.13 -0.31
N PHE A 16 32.70 -36.02 -0.45
CA PHE A 16 31.47 -35.98 -1.21
C PHE A 16 31.74 -36.49 -2.62
N SER A 17 30.99 -37.51 -3.04
CA SER A 17 31.05 -38.01 -4.41
C SER A 17 30.61 -36.88 -5.36
N LYS A 18 31.24 -36.76 -6.53
CA LYS A 18 30.81 -35.81 -7.56
C LYS A 18 29.31 -35.98 -7.90
N SER A 19 28.81 -37.21 -7.85
CA SER A 19 27.38 -37.52 -8.06
C SER A 19 26.46 -36.99 -6.96
N GLU A 20 26.92 -36.96 -5.71
CA GLU A 20 26.15 -36.49 -4.56
C GLU A 20 26.00 -34.96 -4.58
N VAL A 21 27.06 -34.26 -5.01
CA VAL A 21 27.01 -32.81 -5.23
C VAL A 21 26.02 -32.49 -6.35
N VAL A 22 26.07 -33.24 -7.47
CA VAL A 22 25.13 -33.04 -8.59
C VAL A 22 23.68 -33.27 -8.15
N LEU A 23 23.42 -34.34 -7.40
CA LEU A 23 22.07 -34.63 -6.88
C LEU A 23 21.59 -33.52 -5.94
N SER A 24 22.44 -33.04 -5.04
CA SER A 24 22.10 -31.95 -4.13
C SER A 24 21.77 -30.65 -4.88
N VAL A 25 22.54 -30.32 -5.92
CA VAL A 25 22.27 -29.14 -6.76
C VAL A 25 20.93 -29.27 -7.47
N VAL A 26 20.64 -30.43 -8.06
CA VAL A 26 19.34 -30.68 -8.72
C VAL A 26 18.19 -30.53 -7.72
N LEU A 27 18.34 -31.09 -6.51
CA LEU A 27 17.32 -31.01 -5.47
C LEU A 27 17.08 -29.57 -5.01
N VAL A 28 18.15 -28.78 -4.81
CA VAL A 28 18.03 -27.35 -4.48
C VAL A 28 17.34 -26.58 -5.59
N LEU A 29 17.66 -26.84 -6.87
CA LEU A 29 17.01 -26.18 -8.00
C LEU A 29 15.51 -26.48 -8.06
N VAL A 30 15.12 -27.75 -7.85
CA VAL A 30 13.70 -28.13 -7.79
C VAL A 30 12.99 -27.41 -6.64
N LEU A 31 13.60 -27.36 -5.45
CA LEU A 31 13.03 -26.65 -4.30
C LEU A 31 12.86 -25.15 -4.57
N VAL A 32 13.85 -24.50 -5.19
CA VAL A 32 13.77 -23.08 -5.56
C VAL A 32 12.62 -22.85 -6.56
N LEU A 33 12.52 -23.67 -7.60
CA LEU A 33 11.47 -23.53 -8.61
C LEU A 33 10.06 -23.67 -8.01
N VAL A 34 9.88 -24.56 -7.03
CA VAL A 34 8.61 -24.72 -6.32
C VAL A 34 8.35 -23.57 -5.34
N ALA A 35 9.38 -23.03 -4.70
CA ALA A 35 9.24 -22.00 -3.68
C ALA A 35 9.02 -20.58 -4.26
N LEU A 36 9.58 -20.26 -5.42
CA LEU A 36 9.44 -18.96 -6.07
C LEU A 36 7.98 -18.46 -6.19
N PRO A 37 7.04 -19.23 -6.77
CA PRO A 37 5.66 -18.78 -6.88
C PRO A 37 4.98 -18.63 -5.52
N PHE A 38 5.41 -19.38 -4.50
CA PHE A 38 4.88 -19.21 -3.14
C PHE A 38 5.34 -17.88 -2.54
N PHE A 39 6.62 -17.54 -2.67
CA PHE A 39 7.17 -16.29 -2.14
C PHE A 39 6.59 -15.05 -2.81
N THR A 40 6.46 -15.03 -4.14
CA THR A 40 5.88 -13.86 -4.85
C THR A 40 4.45 -13.60 -4.40
N ARG A 41 3.63 -14.64 -4.30
CA ARG A 41 2.25 -14.56 -3.78
C ARG A 41 2.20 -14.09 -2.34
N MET A 42 3.16 -14.51 -1.51
CA MET A 42 3.25 -14.06 -0.12
C MET A 42 3.57 -12.57 -0.05
N LEU A 43 4.52 -12.09 -0.85
CA LEU A 43 4.93 -10.69 -0.91
C LEU A 43 3.77 -9.78 -1.36
N GLU A 44 3.00 -10.21 -2.35
CA GLU A 44 1.82 -9.46 -2.80
C GLU A 44 0.73 -9.37 -1.72
N ASN A 45 0.46 -10.48 -1.01
CA ASN A 45 -0.50 -10.47 0.10
C ASN A 45 -0.05 -9.56 1.24
N ILE A 46 1.25 -9.50 1.51
CA ILE A 46 1.84 -8.58 2.49
C ILE A 46 1.62 -7.14 2.03
N GLU A 47 1.94 -6.80 0.78
CA GLU A 47 1.74 -5.47 0.21
C GLU A 47 0.27 -5.05 0.27
N ARG A 48 -0.64 -5.91 -0.18
CA ARG A 48 -2.09 -5.68 -0.09
C ARG A 48 -2.53 -5.37 1.33
N THR A 49 -2.08 -6.18 2.30
CA THR A 49 -2.46 -6.01 3.71
C THR A 49 -1.94 -4.68 4.27
N ALA A 50 -0.69 -4.33 3.94
CA ALA A 50 -0.07 -3.07 4.34
C ALA A 50 -0.82 -1.85 3.76
N LEU A 51 -1.13 -1.88 2.46
CA LEU A 51 -1.93 -0.85 1.80
C LEU A 51 -3.31 -0.71 2.46
N GLN A 52 -4.02 -1.83 2.67
CA GLN A 52 -5.34 -1.81 3.29
C GLN A 52 -5.30 -1.25 4.71
N GLN A 53 -4.25 -1.57 5.48
CA GLN A 53 -4.07 -1.02 6.82
C GLN A 53 -3.90 0.50 6.77
N ILE A 54 -3.06 1.01 5.87
CA ILE A 54 -2.85 2.45 5.68
C ILE A 54 -4.15 3.15 5.28
N VAL A 55 -4.91 2.60 4.32
CA VAL A 55 -6.20 3.16 3.89
C VAL A 55 -7.22 3.17 5.03
N ARG A 56 -7.22 2.16 5.91
CA ARG A 56 -8.07 2.15 7.11
C ARG A 56 -7.67 3.23 8.10
N GLN A 57 -6.36 3.44 8.32
CA GLN A 57 -5.86 4.53 9.17
C GLN A 57 -6.26 5.90 8.61
N LEU A 58 -6.09 6.12 7.30
CA LEU A 58 -6.52 7.35 6.63
C LEU A 58 -8.03 7.60 6.79
N ASN A 59 -8.86 6.56 6.64
CA ASN A 59 -10.29 6.69 6.85
C ASN A 59 -10.67 6.94 8.32
N ALA A 60 -9.93 6.38 9.28
CA ALA A 60 -10.11 6.69 10.69
C ALA A 60 -9.76 8.17 10.98
N ALA A 61 -8.64 8.65 10.45
CA ALA A 61 -8.22 10.04 10.56
C ALA A 61 -9.22 11.00 9.88
N ALA A 62 -9.74 10.65 8.71
CA ALA A 62 -10.79 11.42 8.03
C ALA A 62 -12.05 11.57 8.89
N LYS A 63 -12.48 10.49 9.56
CA LYS A 63 -13.62 10.53 10.50
C LYS A 63 -13.33 11.39 11.73
N MET A 64 -12.13 11.32 12.30
CA MET A 64 -11.72 12.18 13.41
C MET A 64 -11.70 13.65 12.98
N LYS A 65 -11.17 13.92 11.78
CA LYS A 65 -11.14 15.26 11.22
C LYS A 65 -12.55 15.79 10.99
N MET A 66 -13.47 14.97 10.47
CA MET A 66 -14.89 15.32 10.37
C MET A 66 -15.49 15.69 11.74
N ALA A 67 -15.23 14.89 12.78
CA ALA A 67 -15.70 15.19 14.13
C ALA A 67 -15.16 16.52 14.67
N GLU A 68 -13.89 16.85 14.39
CA GLU A 68 -13.31 18.16 14.70
C GLU A 68 -14.04 19.30 13.98
N TYR A 69 -14.33 19.16 12.67
CA TYR A 69 -15.09 20.16 11.91
C TYR A 69 -16.52 20.35 12.44
N VAL A 70 -17.18 19.27 12.86
CA VAL A 70 -18.50 19.33 13.51
C VAL A 70 -18.40 20.08 14.83
N ALA A 71 -17.45 19.71 15.70
CA ALA A 71 -17.29 20.31 17.02
C ALA A 71 -16.95 21.81 16.96
N LEU A 72 -16.25 22.25 15.90
CA LEU A 72 -15.86 23.64 15.69
C LEU A 72 -16.89 24.45 14.89
N ASP A 73 -18.02 23.86 14.49
CA ASP A 73 -19.02 24.47 13.59
C ASP A 73 -18.41 25.00 12.28
N LYS A 74 -17.45 24.25 11.73
CA LYS A 74 -16.68 24.61 10.53
C LYS A 74 -17.03 23.75 9.31
N LEU A 75 -18.15 23.02 9.34
CA LEU A 75 -18.57 22.14 8.25
C LEU A 75 -18.66 22.84 6.89
N GLN A 76 -18.98 24.13 6.87
CA GLN A 76 -19.03 24.91 5.63
C GLN A 76 -17.65 25.07 4.93
N ARG A 77 -16.54 24.85 5.65
CA ARG A 77 -15.16 24.93 5.11
C ARG A 77 -14.65 23.61 4.56
N LEU A 78 -15.37 22.51 4.80
CA LEU A 78 -14.98 21.16 4.41
C LEU A 78 -14.79 20.98 2.88
N PRO A 79 -15.60 21.63 2.00
CA PRO A 79 -15.37 21.58 0.56
C PRO A 79 -13.98 22.07 0.13
N GLU A 80 -13.41 23.06 0.83
CA GLU A 80 -12.06 23.58 0.56
C GLU A 80 -10.96 22.56 0.91
N GLN A 81 -11.28 21.57 1.73
CA GLN A 81 -10.33 20.56 2.21
C GLN A 81 -10.25 19.33 1.31
N MET A 82 -11.06 19.23 0.26
CA MET A 82 -11.11 18.05 -0.63
C MET A 82 -9.80 17.80 -1.40
N ARG A 83 -8.92 18.80 -1.51
CA ARG A 83 -7.61 18.69 -2.19
C ARG A 83 -6.44 18.72 -1.22
N ILE A 84 -6.69 18.59 0.07
CA ILE A 84 -5.63 18.55 1.08
C ILE A 84 -5.10 17.13 1.16
N ASN A 85 -3.79 17.04 1.35
CA ASN A 85 -3.11 15.80 1.60
C ASN A 85 -3.66 15.11 2.87
N PRO A 86 -4.35 13.96 2.75
CA PRO A 86 -4.96 13.30 3.90
C PRO A 86 -3.92 12.73 4.88
N VAL A 87 -2.66 12.59 4.46
CA VAL A 87 -1.54 12.22 5.35
C VAL A 87 -1.33 13.26 6.45
N ASN A 88 -1.65 14.54 6.19
CA ASN A 88 -1.51 15.61 7.17
C ASN A 88 -2.51 15.51 8.33
N TRP A 89 -3.48 14.59 8.27
CA TRP A 89 -4.42 14.33 9.37
C TRP A 89 -3.92 13.25 10.33
N LEU A 90 -2.87 12.52 9.94
CA LEU A 90 -2.25 11.51 10.80
C LEU A 90 -1.25 12.20 11.73
N ASP A 91 -1.25 11.82 13.01
CA ASP A 91 -0.18 12.23 13.90
C ASP A 91 1.11 11.55 13.44
N ILE A 92 2.17 12.34 13.23
CA ILE A 92 3.47 11.90 12.72
C ILE A 92 4.08 10.80 13.60
N ARG A 93 3.64 10.69 14.86
CA ARG A 93 4.07 9.66 15.81
C ARG A 93 3.51 8.26 15.51
N ASP A 94 2.42 8.17 14.77
CA ASP A 94 1.71 6.92 14.45
C ASP A 94 2.09 6.32 13.08
N LEU A 95 3.11 6.88 12.43
CA LEU A 95 3.51 6.60 11.04
C LEU A 95 4.23 5.25 10.81
N GLY A 96 3.90 4.20 11.58
CA GLY A 96 4.34 2.84 11.27
C GLY A 96 3.76 2.39 9.92
N GLY A 97 4.60 2.23 8.90
CA GLY A 97 4.21 1.88 7.52
C GLY A 97 4.19 3.04 6.52
N TRP A 98 4.52 4.26 6.96
CA TRP A 98 4.70 5.45 6.09
C TRP A 98 6.18 5.80 5.83
N ASP A 99 7.10 4.89 6.16
CA ASP A 99 8.53 4.99 5.87
C ASP A 99 8.82 5.23 4.37
N ARG A 100 7.86 4.92 3.51
CA ARG A 100 7.94 5.12 2.05
C ARG A 100 7.09 6.26 1.52
N TYR A 101 6.57 7.15 2.37
CA TYR A 101 5.98 8.40 1.92
C TYR A 101 7.06 9.35 1.39
N LYS A 102 6.92 9.76 0.13
CA LYS A 102 7.89 10.62 -0.58
C LYS A 102 7.55 12.11 -0.50
N GLY A 103 6.45 12.45 0.17
CA GLY A 103 6.00 13.83 0.30
C GLY A 103 5.01 14.22 -0.79
N GLU A 104 4.88 15.53 -0.95
CA GLU A 104 3.92 16.14 -1.87
C GLU A 104 4.67 16.70 -3.09
N VAL A 105 4.15 16.44 -4.28
CA VAL A 105 4.71 16.92 -5.55
C VAL A 105 3.64 17.70 -6.32
N GLU A 106 4.05 18.60 -7.21
CA GLU A 106 3.08 19.40 -7.97
C GLU A 106 2.36 18.56 -9.00
N ILE A 107 3.07 17.83 -9.87
CA ILE A 107 2.47 16.99 -10.91
C ILE A 107 3.23 15.67 -10.92
N VAL A 108 2.56 14.57 -10.57
CA VAL A 108 3.19 13.24 -10.57
C VAL A 108 3.53 12.79 -11.99
N GLU A 109 2.82 13.22 -13.02
CA GLU A 109 3.19 12.92 -14.41
C GLU A 109 4.52 13.56 -14.83
N LEU A 110 4.94 14.65 -14.17
CA LEU A 110 6.24 15.28 -14.38
C LEU A 110 7.34 14.68 -13.49
N VAL A 111 6.95 14.09 -12.36
CA VAL A 111 7.85 13.28 -11.52
C VAL A 111 7.83 11.88 -12.09
N ASP A 112 8.76 11.57 -12.99
CA ASP A 112 8.88 10.26 -13.65
C ASP A 112 8.44 9.13 -12.70
N PHE A 113 7.21 8.66 -12.89
CA PHE A 113 6.57 7.72 -11.96
C PHE A 113 7.38 6.42 -11.87
N GLU A 114 8.13 6.11 -12.92
CA GLU A 114 9.06 4.99 -12.95
C GLU A 114 10.25 5.17 -11.99
N GLN A 115 10.67 6.41 -11.72
CA GLN A 115 11.73 6.72 -10.75
C GLN A 115 11.26 6.68 -9.30
N LEU A 116 9.95 6.70 -9.04
CA LEU A 116 9.45 6.43 -7.69
C LEU A 116 9.84 4.99 -7.31
N GLY A 117 10.44 4.83 -6.15
CA GLY A 117 10.69 3.49 -5.61
C GLY A 117 9.38 2.72 -5.46
N GLU A 118 9.42 1.41 -5.61
CA GLU A 118 8.25 0.57 -5.36
C GLU A 118 7.75 0.71 -3.92
N GLN A 119 6.48 0.37 -3.70
CA GLN A 119 5.81 0.42 -2.40
C GLN A 119 5.82 1.81 -1.77
N SER A 120 5.82 2.86 -2.60
CA SER A 120 5.92 4.25 -2.17
C SER A 120 4.62 5.02 -2.33
N TRP A 121 4.47 6.02 -1.46
CA TRP A 121 3.32 6.92 -1.44
C TRP A 121 3.76 8.32 -1.85
N VAL A 122 2.99 9.00 -2.67
CA VAL A 122 3.21 10.40 -3.05
C VAL A 122 1.89 11.13 -3.16
N PHE A 123 1.84 12.38 -2.73
CA PHE A 123 0.65 13.21 -2.90
C PHE A 123 0.83 14.18 -4.06
N ASP A 124 -0.08 14.13 -5.03
CA ASP A 124 -0.14 15.06 -6.15
C ASP A 124 -1.01 16.27 -5.80
N LYS A 125 -0.37 17.45 -5.67
CA LYS A 125 -1.07 18.70 -5.31
C LYS A 125 -1.98 19.22 -6.43
N THR A 126 -1.63 18.98 -7.68
CA THR A 126 -2.42 19.44 -8.82
C THR A 126 -3.72 18.66 -8.94
N THR A 127 -3.71 17.36 -8.69
CA THR A 127 -4.93 16.54 -8.80
C THR A 127 -5.62 16.34 -7.45
N GLY A 128 -4.94 16.61 -6.33
CA GLY A 128 -5.44 16.32 -4.99
C GLY A 128 -5.50 14.83 -4.69
N ARG A 129 -4.62 14.04 -5.32
CA ARG A 129 -4.64 12.57 -5.25
C ARG A 129 -3.45 12.06 -4.47
N LEU A 130 -3.72 11.12 -3.57
CA LEU A 130 -2.70 10.32 -2.92
C LEU A 130 -2.45 9.08 -3.79
N ILE A 131 -1.22 8.87 -4.21
CA ILE A 131 -0.85 7.85 -5.17
C ILE A 131 0.07 6.83 -4.50
N TYR A 132 -0.25 5.56 -4.67
CA TYR A 132 0.59 4.44 -4.26
C TYR A 132 1.17 3.72 -5.48
N LYS A 133 2.48 3.48 -5.48
CA LYS A 133 3.16 2.64 -6.48
C LYS A 133 3.36 1.24 -5.92
N LEU A 134 2.85 0.23 -6.64
CA LEU A 134 2.96 -1.17 -6.23
C LEU A 134 4.33 -1.77 -6.61
N ALA A 135 4.81 -2.72 -5.81
CA ALA A 135 5.87 -3.65 -6.20
C ALA A 135 5.33 -4.87 -6.94
N TYR A 136 4.19 -5.41 -6.49
CA TYR A 136 3.64 -6.67 -6.97
C TYR A 136 2.22 -6.45 -7.53
N PRO A 137 2.06 -5.96 -8.78
CA PRO A 137 0.75 -5.68 -9.36
C PRO A 137 0.05 -6.91 -9.98
N GLU A 138 0.65 -8.10 -9.93
CA GLU A 138 0.26 -9.24 -10.77
C GLU A 138 -1.16 -9.77 -10.56
N LEU A 139 -1.71 -9.72 -9.34
CA LEU A 139 -3.11 -10.09 -9.07
C LEU A 139 -4.00 -8.88 -8.82
N LEU A 140 -3.48 -7.66 -9.01
CA LEU A 140 -4.28 -6.44 -9.01
C LEU A 140 -5.01 -6.30 -10.35
N ILE A 141 -6.33 -6.17 -10.29
CA ILE A 141 -7.12 -5.68 -11.41
C ILE A 141 -7.57 -4.27 -11.01
N ASN A 142 -7.12 -3.28 -11.77
CA ASN A 142 -7.48 -1.87 -11.59
C ASN A 142 -7.97 -1.29 -12.92
N GLU A 143 -8.80 -0.24 -12.83
CA GLU A 143 -9.22 0.56 -14.00
C GLU A 143 -8.31 1.79 -14.22
N ASP A 144 -7.22 1.92 -13.44
CA ASP A 144 -6.22 2.98 -13.63
C ASP A 144 -5.47 2.72 -14.95
N PRO A 145 -5.28 3.75 -15.80
CA PRO A 145 -4.45 3.62 -17.01
C PRO A 145 -3.02 3.14 -16.74
N ILE A 146 -2.52 3.30 -15.52
CA ILE A 146 -1.22 2.80 -15.05
C ILE A 146 -1.46 1.61 -14.11
N ASN A 147 -1.01 0.42 -14.53
CA ASN A 147 -1.34 -0.86 -13.90
C ASN A 147 -0.68 -1.09 -12.52
N ASN A 148 0.50 -0.52 -12.27
CA ASN A 148 1.25 -0.66 -11.02
C ASN A 148 0.98 0.51 -10.04
N ARG A 149 -0.21 1.10 -10.14
CA ARG A 149 -0.61 2.27 -9.36
C ARG A 149 -2.02 2.11 -8.78
N ILE A 150 -2.21 2.63 -7.57
CA ILE A 150 -3.55 2.91 -7.05
C ILE A 150 -3.61 4.37 -6.62
N GLN A 151 -4.63 5.08 -7.06
CA GLN A 151 -4.87 6.47 -6.71
C GLN A 151 -6.03 6.57 -5.74
N PHE A 152 -5.87 7.44 -4.74
CA PHE A 152 -6.87 7.75 -3.73
C PHE A 152 -7.17 9.24 -3.72
N ARG A 153 -8.38 9.59 -3.31
CA ARG A 153 -8.80 10.98 -3.09
C ARG A 153 -9.63 11.08 -1.83
N VAL A 154 -9.69 12.30 -1.30
CA VAL A 154 -10.65 12.64 -0.26
C VAL A 154 -12.01 12.86 -0.93
N ARG A 155 -13.05 12.22 -0.40
CA ARG A 155 -14.43 12.44 -0.80
C ARG A 155 -15.29 12.79 0.41
N MET A 156 -16.18 13.75 0.20
CA MET A 156 -17.24 14.10 1.13
C MET A 156 -18.52 13.34 0.76
N ASP A 157 -19.15 12.73 1.74
CA ASP A 157 -20.53 12.24 1.65
C ASP A 157 -21.48 13.31 2.17
N TYR A 158 -22.60 13.47 1.48
CA TYR A 158 -23.66 14.40 1.85
C TYR A 158 -25.03 13.82 1.50
N VAL A 159 -26.05 14.24 2.25
CA VAL A 159 -27.45 13.99 1.93
C VAL A 159 -27.92 15.19 1.11
N ASP A 160 -28.23 14.91 -0.15
CA ASP A 160 -28.82 15.84 -1.10
C ASP A 160 -30.34 15.89 -0.83
N PHE A 161 -30.79 16.95 -0.14
CA PHE A 161 -32.20 17.10 0.21
C PHE A 161 -33.03 17.70 -0.91
N ASP A 162 -32.39 18.38 -1.87
CA ASP A 162 -33.07 19.08 -2.97
C ASP A 162 -32.96 18.35 -4.33
N VAL A 163 -32.27 17.21 -4.35
CA VAL A 163 -32.14 16.23 -5.45
C VAL A 163 -31.50 16.84 -6.71
N LYS A 164 -30.55 17.76 -6.53
CA LYS A 164 -29.82 18.40 -7.65
C LYS A 164 -28.53 17.70 -8.04
N GLY A 165 -28.10 16.68 -7.29
CA GLY A 165 -26.88 15.92 -7.50
C GLY A 165 -25.59 16.73 -7.26
N LYS A 166 -25.70 17.89 -6.60
CA LYS A 166 -24.58 18.77 -6.25
C LYS A 166 -24.79 19.31 -4.85
N PHE A 167 -23.75 19.23 -4.05
CA PHE A 167 -23.76 19.75 -2.70
C PHE A 167 -24.07 21.25 -2.66
N ASP A 168 -25.15 21.63 -1.99
CA ASP A 168 -25.51 23.01 -1.62
C ASP A 168 -25.43 23.18 -0.10
N THR A 169 -24.59 24.11 0.36
CA THR A 169 -24.35 24.38 1.79
C THR A 169 -25.57 24.88 2.56
N LYS A 170 -26.64 25.29 1.87
CA LYS A 170 -27.87 25.82 2.48
C LYS A 170 -28.92 24.74 2.73
N THR A 171 -28.95 23.70 1.90
CA THR A 171 -30.00 22.68 1.89
C THR A 171 -29.46 21.31 2.27
N ASP A 172 -28.21 21.01 1.92
CA ASP A 172 -27.63 19.69 2.09
C ASP A 172 -26.86 19.56 3.38
N THR A 173 -26.76 18.33 3.86
CA THR A 173 -26.02 18.01 5.09
C THR A 173 -24.87 17.08 4.80
N ILE A 174 -23.68 17.45 5.24
CA ILE A 174 -22.49 16.60 5.17
C ILE A 174 -22.64 15.47 6.18
N THR A 175 -22.49 14.23 5.72
CA THR A 175 -22.63 13.02 6.53
C THR A 175 -21.30 12.31 6.79
N GLY A 176 -20.27 12.56 5.98
CA GLY A 176 -18.98 11.95 6.22
C GLY A 176 -17.84 12.45 5.34
N LEU A 177 -16.63 12.05 5.73
CA LEU A 177 -15.39 12.29 5.03
C LEU A 177 -14.62 10.97 4.91
N PHE A 178 -14.20 10.63 3.69
CA PHE A 178 -13.58 9.34 3.38
C PHE A 178 -12.38 9.51 2.47
N VAL A 179 -11.44 8.57 2.57
CA VAL A 179 -10.40 8.37 1.57
C VAL A 179 -10.79 7.15 0.75
N GLU A 180 -11.07 7.38 -0.53
CA GLU A 180 -11.52 6.36 -1.47
C GLU A 180 -10.58 6.24 -2.66
N ALA A 181 -10.62 5.12 -3.37
CA ALA A 181 -9.90 4.99 -4.61
C ALA A 181 -10.59 5.79 -5.73
N VAL A 182 -9.77 6.41 -6.58
CA VAL A 182 -10.21 7.17 -7.76
C VAL A 182 -10.71 6.21 -8.84
N TYR A 183 -10.02 5.09 -9.01
CA TYR A 183 -10.38 4.02 -9.93
C TYR A 183 -10.77 2.77 -9.14
N PRO A 184 -11.85 2.07 -9.52
CA PRO A 184 -12.17 0.76 -8.96
C PRO A 184 -10.97 -0.19 -9.10
N TYR A 185 -10.76 -0.99 -8.06
CA TYR A 185 -9.72 -2.00 -8.04
C TYR A 185 -10.10 -3.16 -7.11
N HIS A 186 -9.62 -4.35 -7.44
CA HIS A 186 -9.68 -5.50 -6.55
C HIS A 186 -8.50 -6.44 -6.80
N TRP A 187 -8.15 -7.22 -5.78
CA TRP A 187 -7.23 -8.34 -5.94
C TRP A 187 -8.01 -9.60 -6.28
N VAL A 188 -7.55 -10.35 -7.27
CA VAL A 188 -8.08 -11.66 -7.61
C VAL A 188 -8.02 -12.55 -6.36
N LYS A 189 -9.15 -13.16 -5.98
CA LYS A 189 -9.19 -14.10 -4.87
C LYS A 189 -8.60 -15.44 -5.31
N PHE A 190 -7.91 -16.09 -4.39
CA PHE A 190 -7.17 -17.33 -4.64
C PHE A 190 -8.04 -18.57 -4.91
N ASP A 191 -9.36 -18.50 -4.75
CA ASP A 191 -10.25 -19.68 -4.80
C ASP A 191 -10.79 -20.02 -6.21
N ASP A 192 -10.45 -19.22 -7.23
CA ASP A 192 -11.00 -19.37 -8.59
C ASP A 192 -10.01 -20.00 -9.61
N ARG A 193 -9.06 -20.84 -9.16
CA ARG A 193 -8.19 -21.64 -10.06
C ARG A 193 -7.97 -23.07 -9.61
#